data_AF-C5C0C0-F1
#
_entry.id   AF-C5C0C0-F1
#
_cell.length_a   1.000
_cell.length_b   1.000
_cell.length_c   1.000
_cell.angle_alpha   90.00
_cell.angle_beta   90.00
_cell.angle_gamma   90.00
#
_symmetry.space_group_name_H-M   'P 1'
#
loop_
_entity.id
_entity.type
_entity.pdbx_description
1 polymer ?
#
loop_
_entity_poly.entity_id
_entity_poly.type
_entity_poly.pdbx_seq_one_letter_code
_entity_poly.pdbx_strand_id
1 'polypeptide(L)'
;MSENALVAGPTESSALGGTMLIESLADLSTSLESGSWLDVGLAGLSTALDTAAAVMDPLGQLIAAGLGWLMEHVEPLKGWLNDLTGDANAVAGFAATWTNVAGHLGTASEDLRQVVRSDLEAMTGQGVEAYARYADDVAAHLKGLSGSSAGVAAAIEKCGMVVQIVHDMVRDAIAELVGAAISWAAQIVFTVGLGTPWVIGQVTTRVSSLAARVGGSVTAVIRSASSLRGLVDTLKEAISGLARNLRSNQPRTPGAPGTRDVPGHFAGGSYGPGRRRGELPDEWAERAYDDIRADPNFADDLARANPDMDPADIRRALDHVFRDEHLLGGRTFPDGSVEPITTGRFDPDSPQAEAFYRLRNGEGTPTDHLLLRHEIAESAYVRDHPGATYLEAHEHANSIADWHSARMREGS
;
A
#
# COMPACT_ATOMS: atom_id res chain seq x y z
N MET A 1 19.90 10.24 -3.51
CA MET A 1 18.96 9.19 -3.05
C MET A 1 19.04 8.08 -4.08
N SER A 2 19.55 6.90 -3.75
CA SER A 2 19.51 5.77 -4.69
C SER A 2 18.12 5.15 -4.62
N GLU A 3 17.33 5.30 -5.67
CA GLU A 3 16.08 4.54 -5.83
C GLU A 3 16.37 3.05 -5.64
N ASN A 4 15.55 2.38 -4.81
CA ASN A 4 15.62 0.93 -4.69
C ASN A 4 15.29 0.33 -6.05
N ALA A 5 16.29 -0.25 -6.73
CA ALA A 5 16.17 -0.76 -8.11
C ALA A 5 15.07 -1.84 -8.28
N LEU A 6 14.58 -2.41 -7.18
CA LEU A 6 13.49 -3.38 -7.20
C LEU A 6 12.11 -2.72 -7.26
N VAL A 7 11.97 -1.50 -6.73
CA VAL A 7 10.70 -0.80 -6.60
C VAL A 7 10.50 0.08 -7.83
N ALA A 8 9.48 -0.25 -8.62
CA ALA A 8 9.10 0.56 -9.78
C ALA A 8 8.19 1.72 -9.32
N GLY A 9 8.48 2.94 -9.80
CA GLY A 9 7.60 4.09 -9.60
C GLY A 9 6.29 4.00 -10.41
N PRO A 10 5.29 4.85 -10.12
CA PRO A 10 4.05 4.93 -10.91
C PRO A 10 4.33 5.30 -12.37
N THR A 11 3.59 4.72 -13.32
CA THR A 11 3.64 5.10 -14.73
C THR A 11 2.93 6.44 -14.99
N GLU A 12 3.52 7.31 -15.78
CA GLU A 12 2.94 8.61 -16.15
C GLU A 12 1.74 8.47 -17.13
N SER A 13 0.58 9.07 -16.84
CA SER A 13 -0.11 10.08 -17.71
C SER A 13 -1.62 10.31 -17.45
N SER A 14 -2.03 11.56 -17.71
CA SER A 14 -3.34 12.21 -17.92
C SER A 14 -4.56 11.83 -17.04
N ALA A 15 -4.64 12.44 -15.86
CA ALA A 15 -5.81 12.46 -14.98
C ALA A 15 -7.01 13.30 -15.50
N LEU A 16 -6.89 14.00 -16.62
CA LEU A 16 -7.81 15.08 -17.01
C LEU A 16 -9.05 14.65 -17.82
N GLY A 17 -9.28 13.35 -18.04
CA GLY A 17 -10.37 12.89 -18.90
C GLY A 17 -11.75 12.78 -18.22
N GLY A 18 -11.81 12.43 -16.94
CA GLY A 18 -13.06 12.13 -16.23
C GLY A 18 -13.79 13.36 -15.67
N THR A 19 -13.04 14.34 -15.18
CA THR A 19 -13.57 15.59 -14.61
C THR A 19 -14.18 16.50 -15.68
N MET A 20 -13.53 16.60 -16.85
CA MET A 20 -13.98 17.44 -17.97
C MET A 20 -15.37 17.03 -18.53
N LEU A 21 -15.72 15.73 -18.50
CA LEU A 21 -17.03 15.24 -18.96
C LEU A 21 -18.14 15.53 -17.94
N ILE A 22 -17.82 15.57 -16.65
CA ILE A 22 -18.74 15.94 -15.57
C ILE A 22 -18.98 17.45 -15.58
N GLU A 23 -17.92 18.25 -15.78
CA GLU A 23 -18.00 19.69 -16.03
C GLU A 23 -18.91 19.97 -17.24
N SER A 24 -18.81 19.18 -18.32
CA SER A 24 -19.69 19.31 -19.48
C SER A 24 -21.18 19.08 -19.18
N LEU A 25 -21.51 18.20 -18.23
CA LEU A 25 -22.90 17.98 -17.79
C LEU A 25 -23.41 19.13 -16.90
N ALA A 26 -22.54 19.65 -16.03
CA ALA A 26 -22.84 20.82 -15.20
C ALA A 26 -22.99 22.10 -16.05
N ASP A 27 -22.16 22.26 -17.07
CA ASP A 27 -22.22 23.36 -18.05
C ASP A 27 -23.50 23.27 -18.89
N LEU A 28 -23.91 22.07 -19.30
CA LEU A 28 -25.19 21.84 -19.97
C LEU A 28 -26.37 22.23 -19.08
N SER A 29 -26.35 21.85 -17.80
CA SER A 29 -27.39 22.22 -16.81
C SER A 29 -27.49 23.74 -16.65
N THR A 30 -26.35 24.40 -16.48
CA THR A 30 -26.24 25.86 -16.33
C THR A 30 -26.74 26.59 -17.58
N SER A 31 -26.48 26.04 -18.78
CA SER A 31 -26.92 26.61 -20.06
C SER A 31 -28.43 26.44 -20.30
N LEU A 32 -29.04 25.36 -19.78
CA LEU A 32 -30.49 25.10 -19.82
C LEU A 32 -31.26 25.95 -18.79
N GLU A 33 -30.73 26.12 -17.58
CA GLU A 33 -31.30 26.94 -16.50
C GLU A 33 -31.25 28.44 -16.79
N SER A 34 -30.17 28.91 -17.42
CA SER A 34 -30.00 30.33 -17.78
C SER A 34 -30.90 30.79 -18.93
N GLY A 35 -31.66 29.89 -19.56
CA GLY A 35 -32.55 30.21 -20.67
C GLY A 35 -31.82 30.62 -21.97
N SER A 36 -30.50 30.44 -22.07
CA SER A 36 -29.73 30.85 -23.26
C SER A 36 -30.18 30.13 -24.55
N TRP A 37 -30.78 28.94 -24.41
CA TRP A 37 -31.38 28.18 -25.50
C TRP A 37 -32.68 28.79 -26.03
N LEU A 38 -33.41 29.56 -25.22
CA LEU A 38 -34.62 30.27 -25.64
C LEU A 38 -34.28 31.40 -26.63
N ASP A 39 -33.14 32.07 -26.44
CA ASP A 39 -32.66 33.13 -27.34
C ASP A 39 -32.22 32.59 -28.73
N VAL A 40 -31.76 31.34 -28.79
CA VAL A 40 -31.32 30.68 -30.05
C VAL A 40 -32.48 29.95 -30.75
N GLY A 41 -33.44 29.39 -30.01
CA GLY A 41 -34.57 28.63 -30.56
C GLY A 41 -35.80 29.47 -30.94
N LEU A 42 -36.06 30.60 -30.27
CA LEU A 42 -37.25 31.43 -30.52
C LEU A 42 -37.09 32.44 -31.66
N ALA A 43 -35.89 32.60 -32.22
CA ALA A 43 -35.65 33.46 -33.38
C ALA A 43 -36.46 33.06 -34.64
N GLY A 44 -37.03 31.84 -34.67
CA GLY A 44 -37.87 31.32 -35.77
C GLY A 44 -39.37 31.15 -35.48
N LEU A 45 -39.86 31.49 -34.27
CA LEU A 45 -41.23 31.18 -33.82
C LEU A 45 -42.01 32.41 -33.31
N SER A 46 -41.56 33.63 -33.61
CA SER A 46 -42.03 34.87 -32.95
C SER A 46 -43.39 35.45 -33.42
N THR A 47 -44.32 34.66 -33.97
CA THR A 47 -45.60 35.23 -34.49
C THR A 47 -46.90 34.67 -33.94
N ALA A 48 -46.93 34.09 -32.74
CA ALA A 48 -48.19 33.99 -31.97
C ALA A 48 -47.91 33.54 -30.53
N LEU A 49 -48.04 34.45 -29.55
CA LEU A 49 -48.64 34.21 -28.21
C LEU A 49 -48.36 35.40 -27.29
N ASP A 50 -49.05 36.51 -27.51
CA ASP A 50 -49.26 37.53 -26.47
C ASP A 50 -50.47 37.12 -25.63
N THR A 51 -50.26 36.25 -24.63
CA THR A 51 -51.21 36.09 -23.50
C THR A 51 -50.50 35.56 -22.25
N ALA A 52 -50.46 36.41 -21.22
CA ALA A 52 -50.16 36.13 -19.80
C ALA A 52 -48.72 35.74 -19.40
N ALA A 53 -47.94 36.76 -19.04
CA ALA A 53 -46.66 36.68 -18.32
C ALA A 53 -46.80 36.20 -16.84
N ALA A 54 -47.74 35.32 -16.52
CA ALA A 54 -47.98 34.91 -15.14
C ALA A 54 -48.63 33.53 -15.00
N VAL A 55 -48.01 32.47 -15.51
CA VAL A 55 -48.05 31.14 -14.89
C VAL A 55 -46.71 30.49 -15.13
N MET A 56 -45.87 30.47 -14.08
CA MET A 56 -44.66 29.68 -13.86
C MET A 56 -44.19 28.87 -15.07
N ASP A 57 -43.05 29.23 -15.68
CA ASP A 57 -42.39 28.51 -16.76
C ASP A 57 -42.54 26.99 -16.62
N PRO A 58 -43.59 26.38 -17.21
CA PRO A 58 -43.94 25.00 -16.90
C PRO A 58 -42.90 24.06 -17.50
N LEU A 59 -42.27 24.51 -18.59
CA LEU A 59 -41.19 23.82 -19.27
C LEU A 59 -39.89 23.97 -18.51
N GLY A 60 -39.53 25.16 -18.04
CA GLY A 60 -38.36 25.36 -17.18
C GLY A 60 -38.41 24.57 -15.88
N GLN A 61 -39.58 24.49 -15.23
CA GLN A 61 -39.74 23.63 -14.04
C GLN A 61 -39.66 22.14 -14.38
N LEU A 62 -40.19 21.70 -15.52
CA LEU A 62 -40.06 20.32 -15.99
C LEU A 62 -38.62 19.96 -16.35
N ILE A 63 -37.91 20.89 -16.99
CA ILE A 63 -36.49 20.73 -17.35
C ILE A 63 -35.63 20.70 -16.09
N ALA A 64 -35.82 21.64 -15.15
CA ALA A 64 -35.08 21.67 -13.89
C ALA A 64 -35.36 20.42 -13.02
N ALA A 65 -36.62 19.99 -12.91
CA ALA A 65 -36.97 18.76 -12.20
C ALA A 65 -36.42 17.50 -12.89
N GLY A 66 -36.44 17.47 -14.23
CA GLY A 66 -35.87 16.37 -15.02
C GLY A 66 -34.35 16.30 -14.94
N LEU A 67 -33.67 17.44 -14.93
CA LEU A 67 -32.21 17.55 -14.77
C LEU A 67 -31.76 17.20 -13.34
N GLY A 68 -32.49 17.65 -12.31
CA GLY A 68 -32.25 17.26 -10.93
C GLY A 68 -32.37 15.74 -10.74
N TRP A 69 -33.44 15.13 -11.28
CA TRP A 69 -33.62 13.68 -11.28
C TRP A 69 -32.51 12.94 -12.05
N LEU A 70 -32.10 13.47 -13.21
CA LEU A 70 -31.02 12.91 -14.01
C LEU A 70 -29.69 12.98 -13.26
N MET A 71 -29.36 14.10 -12.62
CA MET A 71 -28.17 14.22 -11.79
C MET A 71 -28.20 13.24 -10.61
N GLU A 72 -29.32 13.12 -9.90
CA GLU A 72 -29.49 12.13 -8.81
C GLU A 72 -29.30 10.68 -9.29
N HIS A 73 -29.69 10.35 -10.52
CA HIS A 73 -29.51 9.00 -11.09
C HIS A 73 -28.12 8.76 -11.70
N VAL A 74 -27.40 9.83 -12.06
CA VAL A 74 -26.04 9.77 -12.60
C VAL A 74 -24.98 9.85 -11.49
N GLU A 75 -25.30 10.47 -10.35
CA GLU A 75 -24.40 10.61 -9.20
C GLU A 75 -23.85 9.26 -8.68
N PRO A 76 -24.64 8.16 -8.58
CA PRO A 76 -24.11 6.85 -8.22
C PRO A 76 -23.01 6.36 -9.16
N LEU A 77 -23.06 6.71 -10.46
CA LEU A 77 -22.03 6.35 -11.43
C LEU A 77 -20.72 7.10 -11.19
N LYS A 78 -20.81 8.35 -10.72
CA LYS A 78 -19.64 9.14 -10.32
C LYS A 78 -19.02 8.60 -9.02
N GLY A 79 -19.87 8.23 -8.05
CA GLY A 79 -19.43 7.56 -6.84
C GLY A 79 -18.65 6.28 -7.17
N TRP A 80 -19.20 5.45 -8.05
CA TRP A 80 -18.53 4.24 -8.52
C TRP A 80 -17.26 4.51 -9.33
N LEU A 81 -17.22 5.58 -10.13
CA LEU A 81 -15.99 6.02 -10.78
C LEU A 81 -14.92 6.26 -9.72
N ASN A 82 -15.16 7.16 -8.76
CA ASN A 82 -14.18 7.47 -7.72
C ASN A 82 -13.79 6.26 -6.86
N ASP A 83 -14.75 5.40 -6.52
CA ASP A 83 -14.51 4.22 -5.68
C ASP A 83 -13.75 3.11 -6.43
N LEU A 84 -13.91 3.00 -7.76
CA LEU A 84 -13.35 1.92 -8.57
C LEU A 84 -12.14 2.34 -9.41
N THR A 85 -11.89 3.64 -9.60
CA THR A 85 -10.76 4.18 -10.38
C THR A 85 -9.55 4.53 -9.52
N GLY A 86 -9.32 3.79 -8.43
CA GLY A 86 -8.04 3.87 -7.71
C GLY A 86 -6.84 3.81 -8.67
N ASP A 87 -5.69 4.33 -8.25
CA ASP A 87 -4.55 4.59 -9.15
C ASP A 87 -4.05 3.32 -9.88
N ALA A 88 -4.49 3.16 -11.13
CA ALA A 88 -4.12 2.03 -11.97
C ALA A 88 -2.62 2.04 -12.34
N ASN A 89 -1.98 3.21 -12.30
CA ASN A 89 -0.54 3.34 -12.50
C ASN A 89 0.22 2.86 -11.27
N ALA A 90 -0.30 3.12 -10.06
CA ALA A 90 0.24 2.51 -8.84
C ALA A 90 0.11 0.98 -8.90
N VAL A 91 -1.02 0.44 -9.35
CA VAL A 91 -1.21 -1.02 -9.53
C VAL A 91 -0.18 -1.59 -10.51
N ALA A 92 0.08 -0.92 -11.63
CA ALA A 92 1.10 -1.32 -12.60
C ALA A 92 2.52 -1.27 -11.99
N GLY A 93 2.84 -0.23 -11.22
CA GLY A 93 4.11 -0.12 -10.49
C GLY A 93 4.33 -1.25 -9.47
N PHE A 94 3.26 -1.65 -8.75
CA PHE A 94 3.32 -2.79 -7.85
C PHE A 94 3.55 -4.12 -8.59
N ALA A 95 2.88 -4.35 -9.72
CA ALA A 95 3.12 -5.52 -10.54
C ALA A 95 4.58 -5.58 -11.06
N ALA A 96 5.09 -4.45 -11.55
CA ALA A 96 6.48 -4.33 -11.99
C ALA A 96 7.48 -4.61 -10.87
N THR A 97 7.20 -4.15 -9.65
CA THR A 97 8.00 -4.45 -8.45
C THR A 97 8.07 -5.96 -8.19
N TRP A 98 6.95 -6.66 -8.24
CA TRP A 98 6.92 -8.12 -8.05
C TRP A 98 7.61 -8.89 -9.19
N THR A 99 7.57 -8.37 -10.41
CA THR A 99 8.35 -8.90 -11.54
C THR A 99 9.85 -8.74 -11.32
N ASN A 100 10.30 -7.58 -10.81
CA ASN A 100 11.71 -7.36 -10.46
C ASN A 100 12.16 -8.32 -9.36
N VAL A 101 11.36 -8.47 -8.30
CA VAL A 101 11.61 -9.43 -7.21
C VAL A 101 11.72 -10.86 -7.75
N ALA A 102 10.81 -11.27 -8.63
CA ALA A 102 10.86 -12.57 -9.27
C ALA A 102 12.15 -12.79 -10.06
N GLY A 103 12.56 -11.79 -10.85
CA GLY A 103 13.81 -11.81 -11.61
C GLY A 103 15.04 -11.99 -10.72
N HIS A 104 15.18 -11.13 -9.70
CA HIS A 104 16.30 -11.18 -8.76
C HIS A 104 16.40 -12.51 -8.00
N LEU A 105 15.27 -13.07 -7.54
CA LEU A 105 15.26 -14.39 -6.89
C LEU A 105 15.65 -15.52 -7.85
N GLY A 106 15.28 -15.40 -9.13
CA GLY A 106 15.67 -16.34 -10.17
C GLY A 106 17.18 -16.30 -10.44
N THR A 107 17.75 -15.10 -10.58
CA THR A 107 19.20 -14.91 -10.74
C THR A 107 19.97 -15.42 -9.52
N ALA A 108 19.55 -15.09 -8.30
CA ALA A 108 20.20 -15.57 -7.08
C ALA A 108 20.21 -17.11 -6.96
N SER A 109 19.15 -17.78 -7.42
CA SER A 109 19.10 -19.25 -7.49
C SER A 109 20.16 -19.81 -8.44
N GLU A 110 20.31 -19.19 -9.61
CA GLU A 110 21.25 -19.63 -10.65
C GLU A 110 22.71 -19.33 -10.26
N ASP A 111 22.97 -18.14 -9.71
CA ASP A 111 24.28 -17.73 -9.21
C ASP A 111 24.77 -18.65 -8.09
N LEU A 112 23.90 -18.98 -7.12
CA LEU A 112 24.26 -19.90 -6.02
C LEU A 112 24.68 -21.27 -6.56
N ARG A 113 23.94 -21.82 -7.53
CA ARG A 113 24.29 -23.10 -8.16
C ARG A 113 25.62 -23.03 -8.90
N GLN A 114 25.86 -21.93 -9.60
CA GLN A 114 27.09 -21.73 -10.35
C GLN A 114 28.30 -21.63 -9.43
N VAL A 115 28.23 -20.78 -8.40
CA VAL A 115 29.31 -20.56 -7.43
C VAL A 115 29.63 -21.85 -6.70
N VAL A 116 28.63 -22.55 -6.16
CA VAL A 116 28.87 -23.81 -5.43
C VAL A 116 29.46 -24.89 -6.31
N ARG A 117 29.00 -25.02 -7.57
CA ARG A 117 29.59 -25.99 -8.50
C ARG A 117 31.05 -25.66 -8.81
N SER A 118 31.37 -24.38 -9.01
CA SER A 118 32.73 -23.91 -9.27
C SER A 118 33.67 -24.16 -8.08
N ASP A 119 33.24 -23.78 -6.87
CA ASP A 119 34.07 -23.88 -5.66
C ASP A 119 34.34 -25.33 -5.25
N LEU A 120 33.42 -26.24 -5.59
CA LEU A 120 33.54 -27.65 -5.24
C LEU A 120 34.20 -28.51 -6.33
N GLU A 121 34.54 -27.97 -7.50
CA GLU A 121 34.99 -28.75 -8.67
C GLU A 121 36.21 -29.64 -8.37
N ALA A 122 37.15 -29.15 -7.57
CA ALA A 122 38.36 -29.88 -7.17
C ALA A 122 38.23 -30.60 -5.81
N MET A 123 37.09 -30.46 -5.13
CA MET A 123 36.86 -30.99 -3.78
C MET A 123 36.09 -32.30 -3.84
N THR A 124 36.50 -33.29 -3.03
CA THR A 124 35.79 -34.57 -2.92
C THR A 124 35.66 -35.00 -1.47
N GLY A 125 34.58 -35.69 -1.13
CA GLY A 125 34.31 -36.18 0.22
C GLY A 125 32.84 -36.05 0.62
N GLN A 126 32.46 -36.72 1.71
CA GLN A 126 31.06 -36.74 2.17
C GLN A 126 30.54 -35.36 2.61
N GLY A 127 31.40 -34.51 3.18
CA GLY A 127 31.02 -33.14 3.56
C GLY A 127 30.76 -32.23 2.36
N VAL A 128 31.55 -32.39 1.29
CA VAL A 128 31.41 -31.65 0.02
C VAL A 128 30.06 -32.00 -0.63
N GLU A 129 29.75 -33.30 -0.71
CA GLU A 129 28.48 -33.79 -1.24
C GLU A 129 27.27 -33.31 -0.41
N ALA A 130 27.39 -33.31 0.92
CA ALA A 130 26.33 -32.82 1.80
C ALA A 130 26.08 -31.31 1.63
N TYR A 131 27.15 -30.52 1.51
CA TYR A 131 27.05 -29.09 1.27
C TYR A 131 26.49 -28.77 -0.13
N ALA A 132 26.91 -29.49 -1.17
CA ALA A 132 26.38 -29.34 -2.52
C ALA A 132 24.86 -29.57 -2.56
N ARG A 133 24.36 -30.63 -1.91
CA ARG A 133 22.92 -30.92 -1.81
C ARG A 133 22.16 -29.83 -1.06
N TYR A 134 22.72 -29.33 0.04
CA TYR A 134 22.13 -28.23 0.78
C TYR A 134 22.03 -26.96 -0.06
N ALA A 135 23.08 -26.60 -0.79
CA ALA A 135 23.06 -25.46 -1.69
C ALA A 135 22.04 -25.61 -2.83
N ASP A 136 21.93 -26.81 -3.41
CA ASP A 136 20.91 -27.12 -4.42
C ASP A 136 19.49 -26.98 -3.88
N ASP A 137 19.24 -27.40 -2.64
CA ASP A 137 17.96 -27.21 -1.94
C ASP A 137 17.64 -25.72 -1.73
N VAL A 138 18.61 -24.93 -1.29
CA VAL A 138 18.44 -23.47 -1.13
C VAL A 138 18.15 -22.81 -2.48
N ALA A 139 18.90 -23.17 -3.52
CA ALA A 139 18.65 -22.67 -4.87
C ALA A 139 17.26 -23.06 -5.39
N ALA A 140 16.79 -24.28 -5.13
CA ALA A 140 15.45 -24.73 -5.52
C ALA A 140 14.34 -23.91 -4.83
N HIS A 141 14.52 -23.58 -3.55
CA HIS A 141 13.59 -22.70 -2.83
C HIS A 141 13.58 -21.27 -3.40
N LEU A 142 14.75 -20.68 -3.70
CA LEU A 142 14.83 -19.37 -4.36
C LEU A 142 14.09 -19.36 -5.70
N LYS A 143 14.22 -20.44 -6.48
CA LYS A 143 13.46 -20.59 -7.74
C LYS A 143 11.96 -20.71 -7.51
N GLY A 144 11.53 -21.39 -6.45
CA GLY A 144 10.13 -21.44 -6.03
C GLY A 144 9.58 -20.07 -5.67
N LEU A 145 10.31 -19.28 -4.88
CA LEU A 145 9.95 -17.90 -4.51
C LEU A 145 9.89 -16.97 -5.73
N SER A 146 10.81 -17.13 -6.68
CA SER A 146 10.78 -16.45 -7.98
C SER A 146 9.47 -16.72 -8.73
N GLY A 147 9.08 -18.00 -8.85
CA GLY A 147 7.81 -18.40 -9.49
C GLY A 147 6.57 -17.85 -8.78
N SER A 148 6.53 -17.88 -7.44
CA SER A 148 5.42 -17.31 -6.66
C SER A 148 5.32 -15.80 -6.81
N SER A 149 6.45 -15.08 -6.82
CA SER A 149 6.51 -13.63 -7.03
C SER A 149 6.02 -13.23 -8.42
N ALA A 150 6.38 -14.00 -9.45
CA ALA A 150 5.85 -13.81 -10.80
C ALA A 150 4.33 -14.07 -10.86
N GLY A 151 3.83 -15.04 -10.10
CA GLY A 151 2.40 -15.28 -9.94
C GLY A 151 1.66 -14.08 -9.33
N VAL A 152 2.23 -13.48 -8.28
CA VAL A 152 1.69 -12.26 -7.64
C VAL A 152 1.65 -11.10 -8.63
N ALA A 153 2.73 -10.86 -9.39
CA ALA A 153 2.77 -9.84 -10.43
C ALA A 153 1.63 -10.01 -11.45
N ALA A 154 1.48 -11.22 -12.01
CA ALA A 154 0.44 -11.52 -12.99
C ALA A 154 -0.99 -11.38 -12.43
N ALA A 155 -1.20 -11.62 -11.13
CA ALA A 155 -2.49 -11.41 -10.49
C ALA A 155 -2.80 -9.91 -10.30
N ILE A 156 -1.80 -9.11 -9.92
CA ILE A 156 -1.94 -7.64 -9.81
C ILE A 156 -2.23 -7.02 -11.18
N GLU A 157 -1.54 -7.46 -12.25
CA GLU A 157 -1.83 -7.01 -13.62
C GLU A 157 -3.27 -7.31 -14.04
N LYS A 158 -3.78 -8.51 -13.74
CA LYS A 158 -5.17 -8.88 -14.03
C LYS A 158 -6.16 -8.03 -13.24
N CYS A 159 -5.87 -7.71 -11.98
CA CYS A 159 -6.69 -6.77 -11.20
C CYS A 159 -6.71 -5.38 -11.87
N GLY A 160 -5.54 -4.87 -12.29
CA GLY A 160 -5.42 -3.61 -13.01
C GLY A 160 -6.24 -3.59 -14.30
N MET A 161 -6.23 -4.68 -15.07
CA MET A 161 -7.05 -4.82 -16.29
C MET A 161 -8.55 -4.72 -15.99
N VAL A 162 -9.04 -5.35 -14.92
CA VAL A 162 -10.46 -5.27 -14.56
C VAL A 162 -10.83 -3.85 -14.11
N VAL A 163 -9.97 -3.19 -13.35
CA VAL A 163 -10.15 -1.77 -12.96
C VAL A 163 -10.23 -0.87 -14.19
N GLN A 164 -9.32 -1.03 -15.16
CA GLN A 164 -9.35 -0.28 -16.41
C GLN A 164 -10.64 -0.52 -17.20
N ILE A 165 -11.11 -1.77 -17.30
CA ILE A 165 -12.38 -2.09 -17.95
C ILE A 165 -13.54 -1.35 -17.27
N VAL A 166 -13.60 -1.33 -15.93
CA VAL A 166 -14.63 -0.60 -15.19
C VAL A 166 -14.55 0.90 -15.47
N HIS A 167 -13.36 1.47 -15.39
CA HIS A 167 -13.12 2.88 -15.66
C HIS A 167 -13.62 3.27 -17.05
N ASP A 168 -13.24 2.51 -18.09
CA ASP A 168 -13.63 2.81 -19.47
C ASP A 168 -15.14 2.68 -19.67
N MET A 169 -15.76 1.67 -19.08
CA MET A 169 -17.21 1.49 -19.15
C MET A 169 -18.00 2.63 -18.50
N VAL A 170 -17.54 3.11 -17.33
CA VAL A 170 -18.20 4.23 -16.65
C VAL A 170 -17.97 5.53 -17.42
N ARG A 171 -16.74 5.77 -17.91
CA ARG A 171 -16.42 6.89 -18.80
C ARG A 171 -17.31 6.91 -20.05
N ASP A 172 -17.40 5.78 -20.75
CA ASP A 172 -18.20 5.64 -21.96
C ASP A 172 -19.68 5.88 -21.68
N ALA A 173 -20.19 5.39 -20.55
CA ALA A 173 -21.58 5.59 -20.20
C ALA A 173 -21.89 7.05 -19.79
N ILE A 174 -20.97 7.73 -19.11
CA ILE A 174 -21.09 9.17 -18.84
C ILE A 174 -21.10 9.92 -20.18
N ALA A 175 -20.19 9.60 -21.11
CA ALA A 175 -20.16 10.22 -22.43
C ALA A 175 -21.46 9.98 -23.23
N GLU A 176 -21.99 8.76 -23.20
CA GLU A 176 -23.27 8.42 -23.85
C GLU A 176 -24.43 9.21 -23.21
N LEU A 177 -24.48 9.29 -21.87
CA LEU A 177 -25.53 10.01 -21.15
C LEU A 177 -25.47 11.52 -21.40
N VAL A 178 -24.28 12.12 -21.43
CA VAL A 178 -24.09 13.54 -21.80
C VAL A 178 -24.61 13.78 -23.22
N GLY A 179 -24.22 12.94 -24.19
CA GLY A 179 -24.69 13.05 -25.57
C GLY A 179 -26.21 12.86 -25.71
N ALA A 180 -26.78 11.91 -24.98
CA ALA A 180 -28.21 11.63 -24.97
C ALA A 180 -29.02 12.73 -24.28
N ALA A 181 -28.49 13.34 -23.21
CA ALA A 181 -29.12 14.42 -22.48
C ALA A 181 -29.42 15.63 -23.38
N ILE A 182 -28.49 16.00 -24.27
CA ILE A 182 -28.69 17.08 -25.25
C ILE A 182 -29.87 16.76 -26.19
N SER A 183 -29.93 15.52 -26.69
CA SER A 183 -31.01 15.06 -27.58
C SER A 183 -32.37 15.00 -26.88
N TRP A 184 -32.39 14.50 -25.64
CA TRP A 184 -33.61 14.42 -24.84
C TRP A 184 -34.12 15.80 -24.40
N ALA A 185 -33.22 16.72 -24.03
CA ALA A 185 -33.58 18.10 -23.74
C ALA A 185 -34.27 18.74 -24.95
N ALA A 186 -33.71 18.58 -26.15
CA ALA A 186 -34.34 19.04 -27.38
C ALA A 186 -35.72 18.41 -27.62
N GLN A 187 -35.87 17.10 -27.40
CA GLN A 187 -37.16 16.41 -27.59
C GLN A 187 -38.22 16.86 -26.57
N ILE A 188 -37.86 17.05 -25.30
CA ILE A 188 -38.77 17.55 -24.26
C ILE A 188 -39.23 18.97 -24.64
N VAL A 189 -38.34 19.81 -25.13
CA VAL A 189 -38.66 21.16 -25.63
C VAL A 189 -39.62 21.10 -26.83
N PHE A 190 -39.28 20.34 -27.87
CA PHE A 190 -40.13 20.23 -29.08
C PHE A 190 -41.49 19.57 -28.82
N THR A 191 -41.60 18.72 -27.80
CA THR A 191 -42.85 18.06 -27.40
C THR A 191 -43.60 18.81 -26.30
N VAL A 192 -43.14 19.99 -25.89
CA VAL A 192 -43.75 20.80 -24.81
C VAL A 192 -43.94 19.96 -23.53
N GLY A 193 -42.92 19.17 -23.17
CA GLY A 193 -42.92 18.33 -21.98
C GLY A 193 -43.61 16.97 -22.10
N LEU A 194 -44.32 16.68 -23.20
CA LEU A 194 -45.03 15.40 -23.37
C LEU A 194 -44.11 14.20 -23.59
N GLY A 195 -42.88 14.41 -24.08
CA GLY A 195 -41.87 13.37 -24.25
C GLY A 195 -41.21 12.89 -22.95
N THR A 196 -41.46 13.56 -21.82
CA THR A 196 -40.78 13.30 -20.55
C THR A 196 -40.88 11.84 -20.07
N PRO A 197 -42.06 11.17 -20.08
CA PRO A 197 -42.15 9.78 -19.65
C PRO A 197 -41.30 8.82 -20.51
N TRP A 198 -41.17 9.10 -21.81
CA TRP A 198 -40.36 8.29 -22.72
C TRP A 198 -38.86 8.46 -22.42
N VAL A 199 -38.41 9.70 -22.18
CA VAL A 199 -37.02 10.01 -21.79
C VAL A 199 -36.66 9.33 -20.48
N ILE A 200 -37.53 9.38 -19.46
CA ILE A 200 -37.31 8.69 -18.16
C ILE A 200 -37.08 7.19 -18.38
N GLY A 201 -37.89 6.55 -19.24
CA GLY A 201 -37.70 5.14 -19.60
C GLY A 201 -36.34 4.87 -20.23
N GLN A 202 -35.91 5.72 -21.16
CA GLN A 202 -34.62 5.61 -21.85
C GLN A 202 -33.42 5.78 -20.92
N VAL A 203 -33.48 6.72 -19.98
CA VAL A 203 -32.45 6.92 -18.95
C VAL A 203 -32.38 5.70 -18.03
N THR A 204 -33.53 5.27 -17.50
CA THR A 204 -33.62 4.14 -16.57
C THR A 204 -33.06 2.86 -17.18
N THR A 205 -33.38 2.56 -18.44
CA THR A 205 -32.83 1.40 -19.15
C THR A 205 -31.30 1.48 -19.30
N ARG A 206 -30.75 2.64 -19.64
CA ARG A 206 -29.31 2.84 -19.80
C ARG A 206 -28.56 2.70 -18.48
N VAL A 207 -29.04 3.37 -17.42
CA VAL A 207 -28.47 3.28 -16.07
C VAL A 207 -28.54 1.84 -15.55
N SER A 208 -29.65 1.14 -15.77
CA SER A 208 -29.80 -0.27 -15.36
C SER A 208 -28.86 -1.21 -16.09
N SER A 209 -28.66 -1.01 -17.41
CA SER A 209 -27.69 -1.77 -18.21
C SER A 209 -26.27 -1.56 -17.69
N LEU A 210 -25.90 -0.33 -17.38
CA LEU A 210 -24.60 0.00 -16.83
C LEU A 210 -24.39 -0.64 -15.45
N ALA A 211 -25.36 -0.50 -14.55
CA ALA A 211 -25.31 -1.10 -13.22
C ALA A 211 -25.12 -2.62 -13.27
N ALA A 212 -25.83 -3.32 -14.17
CA ALA A 212 -25.67 -4.75 -14.37
C ALA A 212 -24.26 -5.14 -14.85
N ARG A 213 -23.69 -4.35 -15.77
CA ARG A 213 -22.35 -4.59 -16.31
C ARG A 213 -21.24 -4.28 -15.29
N VAL A 214 -21.34 -3.17 -14.57
CA VAL A 214 -20.42 -2.81 -13.47
C VAL A 214 -20.44 -3.88 -12.38
N GLY A 215 -21.62 -4.37 -11.99
CA GLY A 215 -21.73 -5.47 -11.02
C GLY A 215 -21.01 -6.76 -11.45
N GLY A 216 -21.03 -7.06 -12.76
CA GLY A 216 -20.24 -8.16 -13.33
C GLY A 216 -18.74 -7.94 -13.17
N SER A 217 -18.25 -6.74 -13.45
CA SER A 217 -16.83 -6.39 -13.31
C SER A 217 -16.37 -6.36 -11.86
N VAL A 218 -17.17 -5.83 -10.92
CA VAL A 218 -16.87 -5.88 -9.47
C VAL A 218 -16.72 -7.32 -8.98
N THR A 219 -17.59 -8.22 -9.44
CA THR A 219 -17.49 -9.65 -9.12
C THR A 219 -16.18 -10.26 -9.66
N ALA A 220 -15.74 -9.82 -10.83
CA ALA A 220 -14.46 -10.24 -11.39
C ALA A 220 -13.27 -9.71 -10.56
N VAL A 221 -13.31 -8.46 -10.08
CA VAL A 221 -12.29 -7.92 -9.15
C VAL A 221 -12.22 -8.75 -7.88
N ILE A 222 -13.35 -9.04 -7.24
CA ILE A 222 -13.42 -9.84 -6.00
C ILE A 222 -12.80 -11.23 -6.21
N ARG A 223 -13.09 -11.86 -7.35
CA ARG A 223 -12.51 -13.16 -7.71
C ARG A 223 -11.00 -13.07 -7.92
N SER A 224 -10.51 -12.01 -8.58
CA SER A 224 -9.08 -11.76 -8.76
C SER A 224 -8.36 -11.50 -7.44
N ALA A 225 -8.95 -10.70 -6.54
CA ALA A 225 -8.42 -10.46 -5.19
C ALA A 225 -8.36 -11.75 -4.35
N SER A 226 -9.37 -12.61 -4.48
CA SER A 226 -9.38 -13.93 -3.84
C SER A 226 -8.26 -14.83 -4.38
N SER A 227 -8.02 -14.80 -5.69
CA SER A 227 -6.90 -15.52 -6.32
C SER A 227 -5.55 -14.99 -5.86
N LEU A 228 -5.40 -13.67 -5.76
CA LEU A 228 -4.18 -13.01 -5.28
C LEU A 228 -3.88 -13.43 -3.83
N ARG A 229 -4.89 -13.47 -2.96
CA ARG A 229 -4.75 -13.98 -1.58
C ARG A 229 -4.19 -15.41 -1.56
N GLY A 230 -4.69 -16.30 -2.40
CA GLY A 230 -4.17 -17.67 -2.50
C GLY A 230 -2.70 -17.75 -2.95
N LEU A 231 -2.27 -16.85 -3.83
CA LEU A 231 -0.87 -16.75 -4.25
C LEU A 231 0.04 -16.20 -3.14
N VAL A 232 -0.44 -15.23 -2.37
CA VAL A 232 0.27 -14.72 -1.18
C VAL A 232 0.40 -15.81 -0.13
N ASP A 233 -0.65 -16.59 0.11
CA ASP A 233 -0.59 -17.74 1.04
C ASP A 233 0.44 -18.78 0.56
N THR A 234 0.48 -19.07 -0.74
CA THR A 234 1.51 -19.95 -1.34
C THR A 234 2.92 -19.40 -1.13
N LEU A 235 3.12 -18.08 -1.30
CA LEU A 235 4.40 -17.42 -1.07
C LEU A 235 4.84 -17.54 0.41
N LYS A 236 3.91 -17.31 1.35
CA LYS A 236 4.17 -17.48 2.79
C LYS A 236 4.59 -18.90 3.12
N GLU A 237 3.94 -19.90 2.54
CA GLU A 237 4.29 -21.31 2.70
C GLU A 237 5.69 -21.63 2.15
N ALA A 238 6.04 -21.09 0.97
CA ALA A 238 7.35 -21.26 0.35
C ALA A 238 8.47 -20.63 1.20
N ILE A 239 8.28 -19.40 1.69
CA ILE A 239 9.22 -18.72 2.60
C ILE A 239 9.39 -19.52 3.89
N SER A 240 8.28 -19.97 4.46
CA SER A 240 8.29 -20.80 5.68
C SER A 240 8.99 -22.14 5.47
N GLY A 241 8.82 -22.74 4.29
CA GLY A 241 9.52 -23.94 3.84
C GLY A 241 11.03 -23.75 3.80
N LEU A 242 11.50 -22.70 3.14
CA LEU A 242 12.91 -22.33 3.10
C LEU A 242 13.47 -22.12 4.51
N ALA A 243 12.81 -21.31 5.33
CA ALA A 243 13.26 -21.05 6.70
C ALA A 243 13.32 -22.34 7.55
N ARG A 244 12.40 -23.29 7.35
CA ARG A 244 12.47 -24.61 8.00
C ARG A 244 13.68 -25.42 7.52
N ASN A 245 13.96 -25.46 6.21
CA ASN A 245 15.08 -26.21 5.65
C ASN A 245 16.43 -25.65 6.16
N LEU A 246 16.60 -24.32 6.14
CA LEU A 246 17.79 -23.65 6.70
C LEU A 246 18.00 -23.99 8.18
N ARG A 247 16.93 -24.04 8.97
CA ARG A 247 16.99 -24.40 10.40
C ARG A 247 17.25 -25.89 10.64
N SER A 248 16.72 -26.78 9.79
CA SER A 248 16.91 -28.23 9.97
C SER A 248 18.32 -28.70 9.62
N ASN A 249 19.02 -27.96 8.74
CA ASN A 249 20.37 -28.30 8.29
C ASN A 249 21.49 -27.59 9.07
N GLN A 250 21.19 -26.88 10.16
CA GLN A 250 22.22 -26.41 11.09
C GLN A 250 22.91 -27.60 11.79
N PRO A 251 24.25 -27.70 11.76
CA PRO A 251 24.96 -28.75 12.47
C PRO A 251 24.69 -28.65 13.98
N ARG A 252 24.11 -29.71 14.56
CA ARG A 252 24.06 -29.87 16.01
C ARG A 252 25.45 -30.25 16.50
N THR A 253 26.13 -29.37 17.21
CA THR A 253 27.35 -29.71 17.97
C THR A 253 26.94 -30.53 19.19
N PRO A 254 27.32 -31.82 19.31
CA PRO A 254 27.19 -32.54 20.57
C PRO A 254 28.20 -31.95 21.56
N GLY A 255 27.73 -31.58 22.76
CA GLY A 255 28.52 -30.86 23.75
C GLY A 255 29.89 -31.49 24.05
N ALA A 256 30.95 -30.68 23.94
CA ALA A 256 32.27 -30.98 24.48
C ALA A 256 32.50 -30.11 25.74
N PRO A 257 33.12 -30.66 26.81
CA PRO A 257 33.22 -29.95 28.08
C PRO A 257 34.32 -28.88 28.03
N GLY A 258 33.93 -27.65 28.39
CA GLY A 258 34.79 -26.59 28.94
C GLY A 258 36.06 -26.24 28.15
N THR A 259 36.03 -25.15 27.40
CA THR A 259 37.12 -24.14 27.37
C THR A 259 36.72 -22.94 26.51
N ARG A 260 36.62 -21.78 27.18
CA ARG A 260 36.67 -20.37 26.71
C ARG A 260 36.13 -20.05 25.30
N ASP A 261 34.97 -19.40 25.30
CA ASP A 261 34.45 -18.61 24.18
C ASP A 261 35.48 -17.57 23.70
N VAL A 262 35.81 -17.66 22.42
CA VAL A 262 36.34 -16.55 21.62
C VAL A 262 35.35 -16.34 20.47
N PRO A 263 34.84 -15.12 20.21
CA PRO A 263 33.62 -14.94 19.43
C PRO A 263 33.86 -15.11 17.93
N GLY A 264 33.15 -16.06 17.31
CA GLY A 264 32.99 -16.15 15.86
C GLY A 264 31.72 -15.41 15.43
N HIS A 265 31.90 -14.37 14.62
CA HIS A 265 30.82 -13.71 13.88
C HIS A 265 30.10 -14.71 12.96
N PHE A 266 28.84 -14.40 12.65
CA PHE A 266 27.88 -15.04 11.72
C PHE A 266 26.79 -15.94 12.33
N ALA A 267 25.58 -15.37 12.34
CA ALA A 267 24.24 -15.98 12.26
C ALA A 267 23.60 -16.59 13.54
N GLY A 268 22.64 -15.83 14.11
CA GLY A 268 21.38 -16.41 14.59
C GLY A 268 21.24 -16.74 16.08
N GLY A 269 21.92 -16.03 16.98
CA GLY A 269 21.57 -16.03 18.39
C GLY A 269 20.29 -15.22 18.62
N SER A 270 19.20 -15.83 19.12
CA SER A 270 18.07 -15.06 19.65
C SER A 270 18.51 -14.45 20.97
N TYR A 271 18.69 -13.14 21.01
CA TYR A 271 19.10 -12.41 22.21
C TYR A 271 17.91 -12.07 23.14
N GLY A 272 16.69 -12.45 22.75
CA GLY A 272 15.45 -12.33 23.53
C GLY A 272 14.70 -13.67 23.68
N PRO A 273 13.41 -13.68 24.06
CA PRO A 273 12.63 -14.92 24.19
C PRO A 273 12.72 -15.71 22.88
N GLY A 274 13.17 -16.96 22.94
CA GLY A 274 13.38 -17.76 21.74
C GLY A 274 12.12 -17.86 20.89
N ARG A 275 12.26 -17.77 19.56
CA ARG A 275 11.12 -17.90 18.64
C ARG A 275 10.42 -19.26 18.82
N ARG A 276 9.10 -19.25 18.95
CA ARG A 276 8.32 -20.49 19.03
C ARG A 276 8.30 -21.17 17.67
N ARG A 277 8.09 -22.49 17.66
CA ARG A 277 8.05 -23.27 16.42
C ARG A 277 6.89 -22.80 15.54
N GLY A 278 7.20 -22.28 14.36
CA GLY A 278 6.21 -21.85 13.36
C GLY A 278 5.78 -20.39 13.44
N GLU A 279 6.38 -19.64 14.36
CA GLU A 279 6.07 -18.25 14.61
C GLU A 279 6.69 -17.30 13.59
N LEU A 280 5.87 -16.37 13.09
CA LEU A 280 6.30 -15.36 12.15
C LEU A 280 7.10 -14.24 12.86
N PRO A 281 7.98 -13.52 12.15
CA PRO A 281 8.73 -12.40 12.74
C PRO A 281 7.84 -11.36 13.42
N ASP A 282 6.71 -11.02 12.82
CA ASP A 282 5.78 -10.00 13.34
C ASP A 282 5.08 -10.49 14.61
N GLU A 283 4.64 -11.76 14.63
CA GLU A 283 4.06 -12.40 15.83
C GLU A 283 5.08 -12.53 16.97
N TRP A 284 6.35 -12.69 16.64
CA TRP A 284 7.43 -12.67 17.62
C TRP A 284 7.68 -11.24 18.12
N ALA A 285 7.71 -10.25 17.24
CA ALA A 285 7.91 -8.84 17.58
C ALA A 285 6.82 -8.34 18.51
N GLU A 286 5.56 -8.64 18.21
CA GLU A 286 4.41 -8.33 19.07
C GLU A 286 4.63 -8.82 20.50
N ARG A 287 4.97 -10.11 20.66
CA ARG A 287 5.23 -10.66 21.99
C ARG A 287 6.51 -10.13 22.63
N ALA A 288 7.55 -9.90 21.85
CA ALA A 288 8.79 -9.33 22.36
C ALA A 288 8.55 -7.95 22.96
N TYR A 289 7.71 -7.14 22.31
CA TYR A 289 7.29 -5.83 22.81
C TYR A 289 6.42 -5.98 24.06
N ASP A 290 5.49 -6.94 24.10
CA ASP A 290 4.69 -7.20 25.29
C ASP A 290 5.53 -7.67 26.48
N ASP A 291 6.54 -8.52 26.24
CA ASP A 291 7.49 -8.97 27.25
C ASP A 291 8.34 -7.79 27.77
N ILE A 292 8.81 -6.89 26.88
CA ILE A 292 9.52 -5.66 27.27
C ILE A 292 8.62 -4.74 28.11
N ARG A 293 7.34 -4.60 27.74
CA ARG A 293 6.38 -3.78 28.48
C ARG A 293 6.10 -4.36 29.86
N ALA A 294 6.01 -5.68 29.96
CA ALA A 294 5.66 -6.42 31.17
C ALA A 294 6.82 -6.59 32.15
N ASP A 295 8.08 -6.52 31.69
CA ASP A 295 9.26 -6.63 32.55
C ASP A 295 9.59 -5.30 33.24
N PRO A 296 9.35 -5.15 34.55
CA PRO A 296 9.61 -3.90 35.27
C PRO A 296 11.10 -3.59 35.39
N ASN A 297 11.98 -4.57 35.20
CA ASN A 297 13.42 -4.40 35.35
C ASN A 297 14.13 -4.16 34.02
N PHE A 298 13.41 -4.20 32.88
CA PHE A 298 14.04 -4.12 31.56
C PHE A 298 14.87 -2.84 31.39
N ALA A 299 14.31 -1.70 31.80
CA ALA A 299 14.99 -0.41 31.73
C ALA A 299 16.24 -0.35 32.60
N ASP A 300 16.16 -0.90 33.82
CA ASP A 300 17.27 -0.88 34.77
C ASP A 300 18.40 -1.81 34.34
N ASP A 301 18.06 -2.97 33.77
CA ASP A 301 19.05 -3.90 33.20
C ASP A 301 19.72 -3.30 31.96
N LEU A 302 18.95 -2.65 31.08
CA LEU A 302 19.49 -1.96 29.92
C LEU A 302 20.39 -0.78 30.31
N ALA A 303 19.99 0.03 31.28
CA ALA A 303 20.84 1.11 31.80
C ALA A 303 22.13 0.58 32.46
N ARG A 304 22.05 -0.55 33.17
CA ARG A 304 23.25 -1.18 33.76
C ARG A 304 24.23 -1.69 32.71
N ALA A 305 23.71 -2.20 31.60
CA ALA A 305 24.51 -2.68 30.47
C ALA A 305 25.08 -1.56 29.59
N ASN A 306 24.51 -0.35 29.65
CA ASN A 306 24.89 0.81 28.85
C ASN A 306 25.26 2.01 29.75
N PRO A 307 26.35 1.91 30.54
CA PRO A 307 26.70 2.91 31.56
C PRO A 307 27.19 4.25 30.98
N ASP A 308 27.39 4.34 29.67
CA ASP A 308 27.77 5.57 28.96
C ASP A 308 26.58 6.50 28.68
N MET A 309 25.34 6.05 28.91
CA MET A 309 24.12 6.81 28.68
C MET A 309 23.36 7.03 30.00
N ASP A 310 22.63 8.14 30.11
CA ASP A 310 21.87 8.45 31.33
C ASP A 310 20.72 7.45 31.52
N PRO A 311 20.60 6.79 32.69
CA PRO A 311 19.50 5.87 32.96
C PRO A 311 18.11 6.48 32.84
N ALA A 312 17.95 7.78 33.08
CA ALA A 312 16.69 8.49 32.91
C ALA A 312 16.32 8.63 31.43
N ASP A 313 17.31 8.94 30.58
CA ASP A 313 17.13 9.05 29.13
C ASP A 313 16.80 7.68 28.52
N ILE A 314 17.49 6.62 28.97
CA ILE A 314 17.17 5.24 28.55
C ILE A 314 15.72 4.87 28.88
N ARG A 315 15.28 5.16 30.11
CA ARG A 315 13.91 4.84 30.52
C ARG A 315 12.89 5.62 29.68
N ARG A 316 13.18 6.89 29.40
CA ARG A 316 12.33 7.74 28.57
C ARG A 316 12.27 7.25 27.12
N ALA A 317 13.38 6.81 26.55
CA ALA A 317 13.43 6.20 25.22
C ALA A 317 12.63 4.89 25.17
N LEU A 318 12.69 4.05 26.22
CA LEU A 318 11.87 2.84 26.28
C LEU A 318 10.37 3.15 26.36
N ASP A 319 9.97 4.16 27.13
CA ASP A 319 8.56 4.56 27.19
C ASP A 319 8.09 5.13 25.85
N HIS A 320 8.93 5.95 25.20
CA HIS A 320 8.70 6.48 23.86
C HIS A 320 8.47 5.38 22.82
N VAL A 321 9.36 4.38 22.77
CA VAL A 321 9.27 3.29 21.78
C VAL A 321 8.13 2.32 22.09
N PHE A 322 8.01 1.89 23.34
CA PHE A 322 7.17 0.73 23.66
C PHE A 322 5.80 1.11 24.22
N ARG A 323 5.61 2.28 24.84
CA ARG A 323 4.40 2.57 25.64
C ARG A 323 3.58 3.74 25.11
N ASP A 324 4.24 4.81 24.67
CA ASP A 324 3.56 6.07 24.38
C ASP A 324 2.87 6.08 23.02
N GLU A 325 1.82 6.90 22.92
CA GLU A 325 1.12 7.17 21.67
C GLU A 325 1.69 8.44 21.03
N HIS A 326 1.81 8.40 19.70
CA HIS A 326 2.42 9.44 18.88
C HIS A 326 1.46 9.92 17.80
N LEU A 327 1.69 11.14 17.31
CA LEU A 327 1.05 11.66 16.10
C LEU A 327 1.78 11.09 14.87
N LEU A 328 1.22 10.03 14.30
CA LEU A 328 1.72 9.30 13.14
C LEU A 328 1.11 9.85 11.85
N GLY A 329 1.87 9.85 10.75
CA GLY A 329 1.43 10.40 9.46
C GLY A 329 1.90 11.85 9.25
N GLY A 330 1.17 12.62 8.44
CA GLY A 330 1.55 14.01 8.10
C GLY A 330 2.59 14.14 6.99
N ARG A 331 2.99 13.02 6.35
CA ARG A 331 3.88 13.05 5.19
C ARG A 331 3.19 13.76 4.02
N THR A 332 3.87 14.74 3.43
CA THR A 332 3.44 15.34 2.16
C THR A 332 4.00 14.52 0.99
N PHE A 333 3.12 14.05 0.12
CA PHE A 333 3.48 13.32 -1.08
C PHE A 333 3.82 14.28 -2.23
N PRO A 334 4.55 13.83 -3.27
CA PRO A 334 4.92 14.68 -4.40
C PRO A 334 3.74 15.32 -5.16
N ASP A 335 2.56 14.71 -5.06
CA ASP A 335 1.31 15.21 -5.64
C ASP A 335 0.62 16.30 -4.78
N GLY A 336 1.23 16.67 -3.63
CA GLY A 336 0.70 17.66 -2.70
C GLY A 336 -0.34 17.12 -1.71
N SER A 337 -0.71 15.83 -1.80
CA SER A 337 -1.55 15.19 -0.80
C SER A 337 -0.79 15.01 0.52
N VAL A 338 -1.49 15.05 1.64
CA VAL A 338 -0.91 14.91 2.98
C VAL A 338 -1.51 13.67 3.64
N GLU A 339 -0.65 12.77 4.11
CA GLU A 339 -1.04 11.60 4.88
C GLU A 339 -1.82 12.03 6.14
N PRO A 340 -3.01 11.46 6.40
CA PRO A 340 -3.79 11.80 7.60
C PRO A 340 -2.98 11.56 8.87
N ILE A 341 -3.02 12.53 9.79
CA ILE A 341 -2.41 12.37 11.10
C ILE A 341 -3.33 11.50 11.97
N THR A 342 -2.77 10.43 12.53
CA THR A 342 -3.45 9.50 13.44
C THR A 342 -2.68 9.40 14.75
N THR A 343 -3.39 9.14 15.85
CA THR A 343 -2.75 8.90 17.15
C THR A 343 -2.64 7.40 17.38
N GLY A 344 -1.43 6.89 17.63
CA GLY A 344 -1.20 5.47 17.84
C GLY A 344 0.18 5.15 18.39
N ARG A 345 0.37 3.91 18.83
CA ARG A 345 1.70 3.38 19.20
C ARG A 345 2.44 2.92 17.94
N PHE A 346 3.76 2.79 18.03
CA PHE A 346 4.56 2.18 16.97
C PHE A 346 4.20 0.71 16.76
N ASP A 347 4.23 0.29 15.49
CA ASP A 347 4.08 -1.10 15.11
C ASP A 347 5.31 -1.91 15.56
N PRO A 348 5.12 -3.13 16.10
CA PRO A 348 6.25 -3.96 16.54
C PRO A 348 7.19 -4.34 15.40
N ASP A 349 8.48 -3.97 15.53
CA ASP A 349 9.55 -4.34 14.61
C ASP A 349 10.51 -5.37 15.22
N SER A 350 10.70 -6.49 14.53
CA SER A 350 11.54 -7.60 15.01
C SER A 350 13.02 -7.19 15.18
N PRO A 351 13.68 -6.56 14.19
CA PRO A 351 15.03 -6.02 14.36
C PRO A 351 15.19 -5.07 15.54
N GLN A 352 14.25 -4.14 15.75
CA GLN A 352 14.29 -3.19 16.86
C GLN A 352 14.20 -3.93 18.20
N ALA A 353 13.26 -4.87 18.35
CA ALA A 353 13.18 -5.70 19.56
C ALA A 353 14.49 -6.46 19.83
N GLU A 354 15.07 -7.11 18.82
CA GLU A 354 16.35 -7.82 18.98
C GLU A 354 17.49 -6.89 19.41
N ALA A 355 17.52 -5.66 18.90
CA ALA A 355 18.49 -4.64 19.31
C ALA A 355 18.36 -4.27 20.79
N PHE A 356 17.14 -4.02 21.28
CA PHE A 356 16.89 -3.71 22.69
C PHE A 356 17.25 -4.88 23.62
N TYR A 357 17.01 -6.11 23.19
CA TYR A 357 17.45 -7.30 23.95
C TYR A 357 18.98 -7.44 23.98
N ARG A 358 19.69 -7.20 22.87
CA ARG A 358 21.17 -7.16 22.84
C ARG A 358 21.72 -6.07 23.75
N LEU A 359 21.17 -4.87 23.67
CA LEU A 359 21.55 -3.74 24.52
C LEU A 359 21.35 -4.07 26.01
N ARG A 360 20.23 -4.71 26.37
CA ARG A 360 19.96 -5.15 27.74
C ARG A 360 20.99 -6.15 28.25
N ASN A 361 21.43 -7.07 27.41
CA ASN A 361 22.35 -8.14 27.80
C ASN A 361 23.84 -7.71 27.77
N GLY A 362 24.13 -6.46 27.40
CA GLY A 362 25.50 -5.97 27.24
C GLY A 362 26.18 -6.47 25.97
N GLU A 363 25.39 -6.88 24.98
CA GLU A 363 25.83 -7.44 23.70
C GLU A 363 25.44 -6.52 22.53
N GLY A 364 25.20 -5.24 22.82
CA GLY A 364 24.84 -4.23 21.83
C GLY A 364 25.90 -4.09 20.74
N THR A 365 25.47 -4.07 19.49
CA THR A 365 26.32 -3.70 18.35
C THR A 365 26.45 -2.17 18.26
N PRO A 366 27.45 -1.64 17.52
CA PRO A 366 27.54 -0.21 17.28
C PRO A 366 26.25 0.40 16.72
N THR A 367 25.57 -0.33 15.82
CA THR A 367 24.26 0.05 15.27
C THR A 367 23.16 0.06 16.33
N ASP A 368 23.15 -0.90 17.28
CA ASP A 368 22.17 -0.89 18.38
C ASP A 368 22.38 0.31 19.32
N HIS A 369 23.63 0.67 19.62
CA HIS A 369 23.91 1.87 20.41
C HIS A 369 23.52 3.16 19.68
N LEU A 370 23.66 3.20 18.34
CA LEU A 370 23.16 4.32 17.53
C LEU A 370 21.63 4.38 17.56
N LEU A 371 20.95 3.24 17.44
CA LEU A 371 19.50 3.14 17.61
C LEU A 371 19.09 3.69 18.98
N LEU A 372 19.71 3.24 20.08
CA LEU A 372 19.35 3.73 21.42
C LEU A 372 19.54 5.24 21.56
N ARG A 373 20.63 5.81 21.01
CA ARG A 373 20.85 7.26 21.00
C ARG A 373 19.83 8.01 20.15
N HIS A 374 19.40 7.41 19.04
CA HIS A 374 18.34 7.93 18.20
C HIS A 374 17.02 8.02 18.98
N GLU A 375 16.61 6.94 19.64
CA GLU A 375 15.38 6.91 20.43
C GLU A 375 15.43 7.88 21.64
N ILE A 376 16.61 8.06 22.25
CA ILE A 376 16.82 9.10 23.27
C ILE A 376 16.59 10.49 22.68
N ALA A 377 17.18 10.79 21.52
CA ALA A 377 17.03 12.09 20.87
C ALA A 377 15.58 12.36 20.45
N GLU A 378 14.89 11.36 19.89
CA GLU A 378 13.49 11.45 19.47
C GLU A 378 12.58 11.71 20.67
N SER A 379 12.75 10.93 21.75
CA SER A 379 11.95 11.08 22.97
C SER A 379 12.17 12.44 23.68
N ALA A 380 13.39 12.98 23.62
CA ALA A 380 13.70 14.32 24.13
C ALA A 380 13.04 15.41 23.28
N TYR A 381 13.05 15.27 21.96
CA TYR A 381 12.41 16.21 21.05
C TYR A 381 10.90 16.30 21.27
N VAL A 382 10.22 15.14 21.37
CA VAL A 382 8.76 15.08 21.63
C VAL A 382 8.41 15.72 22.98
N ARG A 383 9.23 15.52 24.02
CA ARG A 383 9.05 16.16 25.33
C ARG A 383 9.15 17.68 25.23
N ASP A 384 10.12 18.18 24.47
CA ASP A 384 10.42 19.61 24.39
C ASP A 384 9.50 20.34 23.38
N HIS A 385 8.82 19.60 22.50
CA HIS A 385 7.89 20.12 21.48
C HIS A 385 6.52 19.42 21.55
N PRO A 386 5.66 19.76 22.51
CA PRO A 386 4.32 19.19 22.61
C PRO A 386 3.51 19.43 21.32
N GLY A 387 3.06 18.35 20.69
CA GLY A 387 2.31 18.39 19.42
C GLY A 387 3.17 18.18 18.16
N ALA A 388 4.48 17.98 18.30
CA ALA A 388 5.32 17.51 17.20
C ALA A 388 4.84 16.15 16.70
N THR A 389 4.88 15.98 15.38
CA THR A 389 4.65 14.69 14.73
C THR A 389 5.84 13.76 14.94
N TYR A 390 5.59 12.45 14.83
CA TYR A 390 6.67 11.45 14.78
C TYR A 390 7.69 11.81 13.70
N LEU A 391 7.25 12.26 12.52
CA LEU A 391 8.14 12.60 11.42
C LEU A 391 9.13 13.71 11.79
N GLU A 392 8.67 14.78 12.44
CA GLU A 392 9.52 15.89 12.88
C GLU A 392 10.53 15.44 13.94
N ALA A 393 10.08 14.62 14.90
CA ALA A 393 10.96 14.06 15.93
C ALA A 393 12.01 13.13 15.34
N HIS A 394 11.61 12.29 14.38
CA HIS A 394 12.47 11.34 13.69
C HIS A 394 13.51 12.02 12.80
N GLU A 395 13.12 13.08 12.08
CA GLU A 395 14.06 13.92 11.31
C GLU A 395 15.11 14.58 12.22
N HIS A 396 14.69 15.10 13.38
CA HIS A 396 15.62 15.63 14.37
C HIS A 396 16.58 14.55 14.89
N ALA A 397 16.06 13.39 15.27
CA ALA A 397 16.86 12.28 15.77
C ALA A 397 17.85 11.75 14.73
N ASN A 398 17.49 11.69 13.45
CA ASN A 398 18.40 11.34 12.35
C ASN A 398 19.57 12.31 12.21
N SER A 399 19.37 13.61 12.51
CA SER A 399 20.48 14.58 12.51
C SER A 399 21.50 14.36 13.63
N ILE A 400 21.12 13.64 14.68
CA ILE A 400 21.96 13.35 15.86
C ILE A 400 22.57 11.94 15.76
N ALA A 401 21.76 10.93 15.44
CA ALA A 401 22.15 9.53 15.37
C ALA A 401 21.39 8.82 14.23
N ASP A 402 21.96 8.82 13.03
CA ASP A 402 21.42 8.09 11.87
C ASP A 402 21.86 6.62 11.90
N TRP A 403 21.06 5.78 12.56
CA TRP A 403 21.30 4.34 12.64
C TRP A 403 20.88 3.59 11.36
N HIS A 404 19.93 4.12 10.58
CA HIS A 404 19.46 3.53 9.33
C HIS A 404 20.59 3.46 8.29
N SER A 405 21.33 4.56 8.11
CA SER A 405 22.49 4.60 7.22
C SER A 405 23.65 3.72 7.71
N ALA A 406 23.82 3.55 9.03
CA ALA A 406 24.84 2.66 9.59
C ALA A 406 24.54 1.19 9.29
N ARG A 407 23.28 0.77 9.46
CA ARG A 407 22.82 -0.59 9.17
C ARG A 407 23.00 -0.98 7.70
N MET A 408 22.75 -0.04 6.77
CA MET A 408 22.93 -0.28 5.34
C MET A 408 24.41 -0.46 4.94
N ARG A 409 25.35 0.12 5.71
CA ARG A 409 26.80 -0.05 5.48
C ARG A 409 27.35 -1.36 6.04
N GLU A 410 26.72 -1.92 7.07
CA GLU A 410 27.11 -3.21 7.65
C GLU A 410 26.58 -4.42 6.85
N GLY A 411 25.59 -4.18 5.96
CA GLY A 411 25.02 -5.19 5.07
C GLY A 411 25.60 -5.21 3.65
N SER A 412 26.57 -4.33 3.33
CA SER A 412 27.33 -4.30 2.07
C SER A 412 28.74 -4.81 2.30
#